data_AF-A0A820LZH1-F1
#
_entry.id   AF-A0A820LZH1-F1
#
_cell.length_a   1.000
_cell.length_b   1.000
_cell.length_c   1.000
_cell.angle_alpha   90.00
_cell.angle_beta   90.00
_cell.angle_gamma   90.00
#
_symmetry.space_group_name_H-M   'P 1'
#
loop_
_entity.id
_entity.type
_entity.pdbx_description
1 polymer ?
#
loop_
_entity_poly.entity_id
_entity_poly.type
_entity_poly.pdbx_seq_one_letter_code
_entity_poly.pdbx_strand_id
1 'polypeptide(L)'
;MVGLPLLARLHEILTIAKSSDPSVPFGGINIILFGDYMQYSPVLDKALFIDVFMESSSSMANSTSVPKRSLSEYEIQCQVGRALIL
;
A
#
# COMPACT_ATOMS: atom_id res chain seq x y z
N MET A 1 -0.26 10.25 -8.80
CA MET A 1 -0.60 9.21 -7.81
C MET A 1 -0.31 9.77 -6.42
N VAL A 2 -1.27 9.74 -5.49
CA VAL A 2 -1.06 10.15 -4.09
C VAL A 2 -0.75 8.90 -3.28
N GLY A 3 0.38 8.91 -2.58
CA GLY A 3 0.80 7.80 -1.72
C GLY A 3 0.26 7.88 -0.29
N LEU A 4 0.32 6.75 0.42
CA LEU A 4 -0.08 6.62 1.83
C LEU A 4 0.66 7.62 2.74
N PRO A 5 1.99 7.84 2.63
CA PRO A 5 2.70 8.80 3.46
C PRO A 5 2.21 10.23 3.25
N LEU A 6 1.88 10.59 2.00
CA LEU A 6 1.35 11.92 1.68
C LEU A 6 -0.06 12.11 2.25
N LEU A 7 -0.90 11.08 2.16
CA LEU A 7 -2.25 11.13 2.71
C LEU A 7 -2.25 11.20 4.24
N ALA A 8 -1.34 10.45 4.90
CA ALA A 8 -1.13 10.52 6.35
C ALA A 8 -0.62 11.90 6.79
N ARG A 9 0.34 12.48 6.05
CA ARG A 9 0.83 13.82 6.34
C ARG A 9 -0.24 14.89 6.15
N LEU A 10 -1.10 14.73 5.14
CA LEU A 10 -2.26 15.60 4.96
C LEU A 10 -3.20 15.52 6.16
N HIS A 11 -3.50 14.31 6.64
CA HIS A 11 -4.30 14.09 7.84
C HIS A 11 -3.71 14.83 9.05
N GLU A 12 -2.43 14.63 9.34
CA GLU A 12 -1.74 15.29 10.46
C GLU A 12 -1.83 16.83 10.37
N ILE A 13 -1.56 17.40 9.21
CA ILE A 13 -1.60 18.85 9.00
C ILE A 13 -3.01 19.38 9.25
N LEU A 14 -4.04 18.73 8.73
CA LEU A 14 -5.42 19.16 8.90
C LEU A 14 -5.89 19.04 10.36
N THR A 15 -5.51 17.97 11.03
CA THR A 15 -5.80 17.76 12.45
C THR A 15 -5.17 18.85 13.32
N ILE A 16 -3.89 19.18 13.08
CA ILE A 16 -3.19 20.27 13.79
C ILE A 16 -3.85 21.61 13.49
N ALA A 17 -4.08 21.94 12.21
CA ALA A 17 -4.63 23.22 11.80
C ALA A 17 -6.02 23.49 12.37
N LYS A 18 -6.85 22.44 12.50
CA LYS A 18 -8.21 22.54 13.03
C LYS A 18 -8.29 22.29 14.55
N SER A 19 -7.17 21.94 15.19
CA SER A 19 -7.11 21.55 16.61
C SER A 19 -8.18 20.51 16.96
N SER A 20 -8.41 19.55 16.06
CA SER A 20 -9.41 18.51 16.22
C SER A 20 -8.81 17.29 16.93
N ASP A 21 -9.69 16.46 17.50
CA ASP A 21 -9.30 15.15 18.00
C ASP A 21 -8.65 14.31 16.86
N PRO A 22 -7.46 13.73 17.07
CA PRO A 22 -6.81 12.83 16.12
C PRO A 22 -7.63 11.61 15.70
N SER A 23 -8.65 11.22 16.48
CA SER A 23 -9.58 10.15 16.10
C SER A 23 -10.52 10.55 14.95
N VAL A 24 -10.70 11.85 14.72
CA VAL A 24 -11.58 12.38 13.68
C VAL A 24 -10.80 12.48 12.36
N PRO A 25 -11.21 11.74 11.31
CA PRO A 25 -10.47 11.69 10.06
C PRO A 25 -10.41 13.07 9.40
N PHE A 26 -9.20 13.48 9.04
CA PHE A 26 -8.87 14.76 8.38
C PHE A 26 -9.43 15.97 9.14
N GLY A 27 -9.50 15.86 10.46
CA GLY A 27 -10.11 16.85 11.34
C GLY A 27 -11.58 17.12 11.06
N GLY A 28 -12.31 16.18 10.46
CA GLY A 28 -13.74 16.32 10.14
C GLY A 28 -13.97 17.24 8.93
N ILE A 29 -13.01 17.29 8.01
CA ILE A 29 -13.18 17.92 6.70
C ILE A 29 -13.75 16.86 5.75
N ASN A 30 -14.80 17.21 5.03
CA ASN A 30 -15.35 16.35 3.99
C ASN A 30 -14.37 16.28 2.82
N ILE A 31 -13.76 15.10 2.62
CA ILE A 31 -12.83 14.84 1.52
C ILE A 31 -13.51 13.94 0.49
N ILE A 32 -13.42 14.33 -0.78
CA ILE A 32 -13.82 13.51 -1.93
C ILE A 32 -12.54 13.08 -2.64
N LEU A 33 -12.26 11.78 -2.63
CA LEU A 33 -11.16 11.19 -3.39
C LEU A 33 -11.71 10.63 -4.69
N PHE A 34 -11.09 10.99 -5.82
CA PHE A 34 -11.46 10.50 -7.13
C PHE A 34 -10.22 10.19 -7.95
N GLY A 35 -10.21 9.04 -8.62
CA GLY A 35 -9.08 8.58 -9.41
C GLY A 35 -9.28 7.14 -9.88
N ASP A 36 -8.32 6.68 -10.70
CA ASP A 36 -8.26 5.31 -11.20
C ASP A 36 -7.13 4.57 -10.50
N TYR A 37 -7.46 3.45 -9.85
CA TYR A 37 -6.51 2.61 -9.13
C TYR A 37 -5.71 1.66 -10.03
N MET A 38 -6.08 1.53 -11.32
CA MET A 38 -5.29 0.81 -12.32
C MET A 38 -4.10 1.64 -12.85
N GLN A 39 -3.93 2.86 -12.34
CA GLN A 39 -2.78 3.72 -12.63
C GLN A 39 -1.51 3.25 -11.89
N TYR A 40 -0.38 3.82 -12.33
CA TYR A 40 0.99 3.40 -12.09
C TYR A 40 1.56 3.29 -10.66
N SER A 41 0.85 3.08 -9.56
CA SER A 41 1.43 3.22 -8.19
C SER A 41 2.15 4.58 -7.91
N PRO A 42 2.05 5.12 -6.69
CA PRO A 42 2.81 6.32 -6.35
C PRO A 42 4.32 6.05 -6.35
N VAL A 43 5.07 6.95 -6.99
CA VAL A 43 6.54 6.86 -7.09
C VAL A 43 7.14 6.91 -5.69
N LEU A 44 7.97 5.91 -5.35
CA LEU A 44 8.64 5.75 -4.04
C LEU A 44 7.70 5.48 -2.86
N ASP A 45 6.45 5.08 -3.11
CA ASP A 45 5.54 4.63 -2.05
C ASP A 45 5.50 3.10 -2.00
N LYS A 46 6.16 2.53 -0.99
CA LYS A 46 6.10 1.08 -0.77
C LYS A 46 4.68 0.71 -0.35
N ALA A 47 4.06 -0.19 -1.12
CA ALA A 47 2.77 -0.75 -0.76
C ALA A 47 2.82 -1.36 0.66
N LEU A 48 1.89 -0.93 1.53
CA LEU A 48 1.82 -1.37 2.93
C LEU A 48 1.49 -2.87 3.07
N PHE A 49 0.90 -3.47 2.03
CA PHE A 49 0.39 -4.85 2.05
C PHE A 49 0.71 -5.58 0.74
N ILE A 50 1.89 -6.17 0.64
CA ILE A 50 2.20 -7.19 -0.38
C ILE A 50 2.08 -8.63 0.18
N ASP A 51 1.73 -8.79 1.46
CA ASP A 51 1.63 -10.12 2.09
C ASP A 51 0.24 -10.77 2.07
N VAL A 52 -0.75 -10.18 1.37
CA VAL A 52 -2.14 -10.69 1.39
C VAL A 52 -2.33 -11.99 0.59
N PHE A 53 -1.35 -12.44 -0.20
CA PHE A 53 -1.45 -13.67 -1.01
C PHE A 53 -0.52 -14.83 -0.57
N MET A 54 0.10 -14.78 0.62
CA MET A 54 1.09 -15.79 1.04
C MET A 54 0.71 -16.62 2.27
N GLU A 55 -0.56 -16.68 2.67
CA GLU A 55 -1.02 -17.59 3.73
C GLU A 55 -2.13 -18.54 3.23
N SER A 56 -1.75 -19.49 2.37
CA SER A 56 -2.57 -20.66 2.05
C SER A 56 -1.71 -21.85 1.64
N SER A 57 -0.82 -22.29 2.53
CA SER A 57 -0.33 -23.69 2.50
C SER A 57 0.28 -24.06 3.84
N SER A 58 -0.42 -24.95 4.52
CA SER A 58 -0.08 -25.65 5.75
C SER A 58 1.23 -26.45 5.68
N SER A 59 1.72 -26.81 6.89
CA SER A 59 2.57 -27.96 7.24
C SER A 59 4.11 -27.91 7.02
N MET A 60 4.82 -27.70 8.13
CA MET A 60 5.88 -28.57 8.68
C MET A 60 6.90 -29.20 7.70
N ALA A 61 8.06 -28.57 7.49
CA ALA A 61 9.33 -29.25 7.17
C ALA A 61 10.55 -28.31 7.24
N ASN A 62 11.46 -28.64 8.17
CA ASN A 62 12.92 -28.45 8.21
C ASN A 62 13.64 -27.50 7.22
N SER A 63 14.38 -26.57 7.82
CA SER A 63 15.80 -26.30 7.56
C SER A 63 16.30 -26.34 6.12
N THR A 64 16.18 -25.22 5.41
CA THR A 64 17.28 -24.64 4.60
C THR A 64 16.89 -23.21 4.23
N SER A 65 17.60 -22.23 4.77
CA SER A 65 17.39 -20.81 4.52
C SER A 65 17.80 -20.46 3.09
N VAL A 66 16.88 -20.62 2.14
CA VAL A 66 16.95 -19.92 0.87
C VAL A 66 16.41 -18.51 1.13
N PRO A 67 17.17 -17.43 0.90
CA PRO A 67 16.64 -16.10 1.05
C PRO A 67 15.52 -15.93 0.02
N LYS A 68 14.27 -15.82 0.48
CA LYS A 68 13.14 -15.39 -0.35
C LYS A 68 13.51 -14.00 -0.87
N ARG A 69 14.00 -13.92 -2.11
CA ARG A 69 14.29 -12.65 -2.79
C ARG A 69 13.04 -11.80 -2.71
N SER A 70 13.14 -10.66 -2.05
CA SER A 70 12.16 -9.58 -2.20
C SER A 70 12.12 -9.25 -3.69
N LEU A 71 11.02 -9.59 -4.36
CA LEU A 71 10.86 -9.31 -5.78
C LEU A 71 11.03 -7.81 -5.99
N SER A 72 11.78 -7.45 -7.03
CA SER A 72 11.90 -6.06 -7.45
C SER A 72 10.52 -5.53 -7.84
N GLU A 73 10.28 -4.24 -7.62
CA GLU A 73 9.02 -3.59 -8.00
C GLU A 73 8.66 -3.86 -9.49
N TYR A 74 9.69 -3.92 -10.34
CA TYR A 74 9.57 -4.31 -11.75
C TYR A 74 8.99 -5.73 -11.94
N GLU A 75 9.41 -6.70 -11.12
CA GLU A 75 8.95 -8.09 -11.21
C GLU A 75 7.49 -8.21 -10.75
N ILE A 76 7.10 -7.45 -9.72
CA ILE A 76 5.70 -7.36 -9.26
C ILE A 76 4.82 -6.73 -10.35
N GLN A 77 5.30 -5.65 -10.99
CA GLN A 77 4.59 -5.00 -12.10
C GLN A 77 4.42 -5.93 -13.30
N CYS A 78 5.47 -6.68 -13.68
CA CYS A 78 5.37 -7.68 -14.73
C CYS A 78 4.40 -8.81 -14.38
N GLN A 79 4.38 -9.25 -13.12
CA GLN A 79 3.49 -10.33 -12.67
C GLN A 79 2.02 -9.89 -12.67
N VAL A 80 1.72 -8.70 -12.13
CA VAL A 80 0.36 -8.13 -12.12
C VAL A 80 -0.10 -7.82 -13.55
N GLY A 81 0.76 -7.20 -14.37
CA GLY A 81 0.45 -6.92 -15.77
C GLY A 81 0.18 -8.18 -16.59
N ARG A 82 0.91 -9.28 -16.33
CA ARG A 82 0.64 -10.58 -16.97
C ARG A 82 -0.65 -11.22 -16.48
N ALA A 83 -0.98 -11.13 -15.19
CA ALA A 83 -2.23 -11.67 -14.64
C ALA A 83 -3.49 -10.93 -15.16
N LEU A 84 -3.33 -9.69 -15.64
CA LEU A 84 -4.41 -8.92 -16.26
C LEU A 84 -4.59 -9.22 -17.76
N ILE A 85 -3.64 -9.93 -18.38
CA ILE A 85 -3.71 -10.41 -19.76
C ILE A 85 -4.01 -11.91 -19.72
N LEU A 86 -5.30 -12.24 -19.48
CA LEU A 86 -5.94 -13.56 -19.60
C LEU A 86 -5.23 -14.77 -18.95
#